data_AF-A0A935RL09-F1
#
_entry.id   AF-A0A935RL09-F1
#
_cell.length_a   1.000
_cell.length_b   1.000
_cell.length_c   1.000
_cell.angle_alpha   90.00
_cell.angle_beta   90.00
_cell.angle_gamma   90.00
#
_symmetry.space_group_name_H-M   'P 1'
#
loop_
_entity.id
_entity.type
_entity.pdbx_description
1 polymer ?
#
loop_
_entity_poly.entity_id
_entity_poly.type
_entity_poly.pdbx_seq_one_letter_code
_entity_poly.pdbx_strand_id
1 'polypeptide(L)'
;MSVYEELNDTQQFACRVIADHARSTAFSIADGILPGNEGRNYVLRKIMRRAIYNGREHLGLKDLFFYKVCDFVVGEMSGAYPELATQRDFIGKMVRLEEARFGTTVTVGLARLNDLDLNSETPKDDELFRSIGKLYDTFGTPRDLIRVFLEQKGIEFAEDDYNDRFDSALHELQQQSGVGQTARKSQISPVYAAMLEKVGANKFLGYEATQIDGARVVAILDGEDELGEIGEGTQGSIILDRTPFYAESGGQVGDSGRLTSANGSITVSDTYSPVQGLIIHKVTVNNGAVTVGDHLTATVDADKRDATRRNHTATHLVHAALREVLGTHVKQAGSIVAPNYLRFDFTHYQPMSPAEITEIEDLVNRYILKNEPVSTDVMNIEDAMRSGAVALFGEKYGSDVRVLSVGGGEFSRELCGGTHVRATGDIGSFKITADEAIASGVRRIRAITGIDAFERFRDDEALINASLGVLNTQRDNLPNAIARLQDDLKKRARKWTS
;
A
#
# COMPACT_ATOMS: atom_id res chain seq x y z
N MET A 1 -26.11 32.87 36.67
CA MET A 1 -24.80 32.35 36.27
C MET A 1 -24.96 31.68 34.93
N SER A 2 -24.01 31.84 34.02
CA SER A 2 -24.02 31.04 32.79
C SER A 2 -23.68 29.58 33.13
N VAL A 3 -24.15 28.62 32.34
CA VAL A 3 -23.82 27.19 32.52
C VAL A 3 -22.30 26.96 32.58
N TYR A 4 -21.50 27.85 31.99
CA TYR A 4 -20.03 27.82 32.05
C TYR A 4 -19.46 28.13 33.45
N GLU A 5 -20.10 29.02 34.20
CA GLU A 5 -19.64 29.44 35.55
C GLU A 5 -19.91 28.36 36.61
N GLU A 6 -20.75 27.36 36.28
CA GLU A 6 -21.07 26.21 37.13
C GLU A 6 -20.13 25.02 36.88
N LEU A 7 -19.29 25.08 35.85
CA LEU A 7 -18.30 24.04 35.52
C LEU A 7 -17.08 24.13 36.45
N ASN A 8 -16.44 22.99 36.71
CA ASN A 8 -15.15 22.99 37.42
C ASN A 8 -14.00 23.52 36.53
N ASP A 9 -12.85 23.83 37.13
CA ASP A 9 -11.72 24.45 36.42
C ASP A 9 -11.25 23.66 35.19
N THR A 10 -11.24 22.33 35.28
CA THR A 10 -10.87 21.43 34.18
C THR A 10 -11.87 21.50 33.03
N GLN A 11 -13.16 21.49 33.34
CA GLN A 11 -14.23 21.62 32.36
C GLN A 11 -14.24 23.00 31.70
N GLN A 12 -14.03 24.06 32.48
CA GLN A 12 -13.90 25.43 31.96
C GLN A 12 -12.69 25.57 31.02
N PHE A 13 -11.56 24.94 31.36
CA PHE A 13 -10.38 24.87 30.50
C PHE A 13 -10.66 24.12 29.21
N ALA A 14 -11.28 22.93 29.28
CA ALA A 14 -11.64 22.14 28.12
C ALA A 14 -12.54 22.94 27.15
N CYS A 15 -13.54 23.67 27.66
CA CYS A 15 -14.37 24.55 26.85
C CYS A 15 -13.57 25.65 26.12
N ARG A 16 -12.57 26.27 26.77
CA ARG A 16 -11.69 27.28 26.13
C ARG A 16 -10.84 26.66 25.02
N VAL A 17 -10.25 25.49 25.27
CA VAL A 17 -9.46 24.75 24.28
C VAL A 17 -10.32 24.41 23.06
N ILE A 18 -11.52 23.87 23.28
CA ILE A 18 -12.45 23.49 22.20
C ILE A 18 -12.83 24.71 21.37
N ALA A 19 -13.15 25.84 21.99
CA ALA A 19 -13.56 27.06 21.29
C ALA A 19 -12.43 27.60 20.39
N ASP A 20 -11.20 27.72 20.93
CA ASP A 20 -10.06 28.23 20.16
C ASP A 20 -9.67 27.30 19.01
N HIS A 21 -9.65 26.00 19.27
CA HIS A 21 -9.30 25.01 18.25
C HIS A 21 -10.39 24.84 17.20
N ALA A 22 -11.68 24.99 17.55
CA ALA A 22 -12.77 25.04 16.57
C ALA A 22 -12.59 26.24 15.63
N ARG A 23 -12.21 27.40 16.17
CA ARG A 23 -11.87 28.57 15.36
C ARG A 23 -10.72 28.30 14.42
N SER A 24 -9.59 27.84 14.93
CA SER A 24 -8.41 27.51 14.12
C SER A 24 -8.73 26.48 13.03
N THR A 25 -9.57 25.48 13.35
CA THR A 25 -9.99 24.43 12.42
C THR A 25 -10.85 24.99 11.29
N ALA A 26 -11.87 25.79 11.60
CA ALA A 26 -12.77 26.35 10.61
C ALA A 26 -12.04 27.21 9.57
N PHE A 27 -11.14 28.10 10.03
CA PHE A 27 -10.32 28.94 9.15
C PHE A 27 -9.33 28.11 8.32
N SER A 28 -8.61 27.17 8.95
CA SER A 28 -7.64 26.35 8.23
C SER A 28 -8.29 25.56 7.09
N ILE A 29 -9.48 24.97 7.32
CA ILE A 29 -10.19 24.21 6.29
C ILE A 29 -10.75 25.13 5.21
N ALA A 30 -11.24 26.32 5.56
CA ALA A 30 -11.67 27.32 4.59
C ALA A 30 -10.53 27.76 3.65
N ASP A 31 -9.30 27.85 4.19
CA ASP A 31 -8.08 28.17 3.44
C ASP A 31 -7.50 26.96 2.68
N GLY A 32 -8.19 25.82 2.67
CA GLY A 32 -7.79 24.62 1.93
C GLY A 32 -6.77 23.72 2.63
N ILE A 33 -6.48 23.96 3.91
CA ILE A 33 -5.66 23.07 4.73
C ILE A 33 -6.56 21.95 5.26
N LEU A 34 -6.20 20.70 4.99
CA LEU A 34 -6.97 19.53 5.39
C LEU A 34 -6.18 18.70 6.43
N PRO A 35 -6.85 18.04 7.39
CA PRO A 35 -6.16 17.21 8.37
C PRO A 35 -5.42 16.04 7.68
N GLY A 36 -4.10 15.97 7.88
CA GLY A 36 -3.20 15.05 7.16
C GLY A 36 -2.03 14.56 8.02
N ASN A 37 -1.06 13.86 7.41
CA ASN A 37 0.07 13.25 8.13
C ASN A 37 1.35 14.12 8.14
N GLU A 38 1.43 15.16 7.31
CA GLU A 38 2.68 15.90 7.08
C GLU A 38 2.46 17.42 7.10
N GLY A 39 3.48 18.16 7.51
CA GLY A 39 3.54 19.62 7.47
C GLY A 39 2.32 20.30 8.12
N ARG A 40 1.78 21.34 7.48
CA ARG A 40 0.62 22.10 7.98
C ARG A 40 -0.65 21.25 8.17
N ASN A 41 -0.79 20.17 7.38
CA ASN A 41 -1.93 19.27 7.46
C ASN A 41 -1.87 18.41 8.75
N TYR A 42 -0.66 18.03 9.17
CA TYR A 42 -0.42 17.36 10.46
C TYR A 42 -0.78 18.25 11.64
N VAL A 43 -0.35 19.52 11.59
CA VAL A 43 -0.65 20.50 12.64
C VAL A 43 -2.16 20.68 12.80
N LEU A 44 -2.90 20.86 11.70
CA LEU A 44 -4.37 20.96 11.76
C LEU A 44 -5.01 19.71 12.38
N ARG A 45 -4.58 18.52 11.96
CA ARG A 45 -5.07 17.27 12.56
C ARG A 45 -4.83 17.22 14.07
N LYS A 46 -3.64 17.64 14.53
CA LYS A 46 -3.30 17.68 15.97
C LYS A 46 -4.22 18.63 16.74
N ILE A 47 -4.47 19.83 16.21
CA ILE A 47 -5.38 20.82 16.80
C ILE A 47 -6.80 20.23 16.95
N MET A 48 -7.32 19.61 15.88
CA MET A 48 -8.64 18.99 15.89
C MET A 48 -8.73 17.90 16.97
N ARG A 49 -7.75 16.98 17.00
CA ARG A 49 -7.74 15.87 17.96
C ARG A 49 -7.63 16.32 19.40
N ARG A 50 -6.87 17.38 19.69
CA ARG A 50 -6.78 17.98 21.04
C ARG A 50 -8.12 18.52 21.52
N ALA A 51 -8.89 19.16 20.63
CA ALA A 51 -10.24 19.64 20.96
C ALA A 51 -11.20 18.49 21.22
N ILE A 52 -11.21 17.48 20.34
CA ILE A 52 -12.09 16.31 20.47
C ILE A 52 -11.77 15.53 21.74
N TYR A 53 -10.49 15.35 22.07
CA TYR A 53 -10.03 14.73 23.32
C TYR A 53 -10.61 15.45 24.53
N ASN A 54 -10.48 16.78 24.59
CA ASN A 54 -10.96 17.58 25.72
C ASN A 54 -12.48 17.46 25.90
N GLY A 55 -13.24 17.45 24.81
CA GLY A 55 -14.70 17.26 24.89
C GLY A 55 -15.10 15.86 25.34
N ARG A 56 -14.35 14.83 24.96
CA ARG A 56 -14.59 13.44 25.36
C ARG A 56 -14.25 13.21 26.82
N GLU A 57 -13.03 13.56 27.21
CA GLU A 57 -12.46 13.20 28.52
C GLU A 57 -12.97 14.12 29.65
N HIS A 58 -13.06 15.42 29.40
CA HIS A 58 -13.37 16.38 30.47
C HIS A 58 -14.84 16.81 30.48
N LEU A 59 -15.52 16.78 29.33
CA LEU A 59 -16.93 17.17 29.22
C LEU A 59 -17.88 15.98 29.03
N GLY A 60 -17.36 14.76 28.85
CA GLY A 60 -18.18 13.55 28.71
C GLY A 60 -19.00 13.48 27.42
N LEU A 61 -18.63 14.22 26.37
CA LEU A 61 -19.36 14.26 25.11
C LEU A 61 -19.11 12.99 24.29
N LYS A 62 -20.12 12.12 24.21
CA LYS A 62 -20.03 10.82 23.52
C LYS A 62 -20.42 10.85 22.04
N ASP A 63 -21.22 11.83 21.65
CA ASP A 63 -21.63 12.01 20.26
C ASP A 63 -20.67 12.95 19.52
N LEU A 64 -20.78 13.00 18.20
CA LEU A 64 -20.07 13.99 17.38
C LEU A 64 -20.57 15.40 17.75
N PHE A 65 -19.67 16.25 18.22
CA PHE A 65 -19.96 17.58 18.72
C PHE A 65 -19.09 18.65 18.07
N PHE A 66 -17.84 18.34 17.73
CA PHE A 66 -16.85 19.32 17.32
C PHE A 66 -17.22 20.01 16.01
N TYR A 67 -17.85 19.28 15.08
CA TYR A 67 -18.39 19.91 13.86
C TYR A 67 -19.48 20.96 14.15
N LYS A 68 -20.27 20.79 15.22
CA LYS A 68 -21.31 21.75 15.63
C LYS A 68 -20.67 23.01 16.20
N VAL A 69 -19.57 22.86 16.93
CA VAL A 69 -18.80 24.01 17.45
C VAL A 69 -18.15 24.76 16.30
N CYS A 70 -17.57 24.06 15.32
CA CYS A 70 -17.04 24.69 14.11
C CYS A 70 -18.13 25.41 13.32
N ASP A 71 -19.33 24.81 13.20
CA ASP A 71 -20.48 25.43 12.55
C ASP A 71 -20.94 26.71 13.27
N PHE A 72 -20.90 26.72 14.60
CA PHE A 72 -21.17 27.91 15.40
C PHE A 72 -20.15 29.03 15.13
N VAL A 73 -18.84 28.70 15.07
CA VAL A 73 -17.80 29.67 14.68
C VAL A 73 -18.06 30.25 13.30
N VAL A 74 -18.41 29.41 12.32
CA VAL A 74 -18.74 29.86 10.96
C VAL A 74 -19.91 30.85 11.00
N GLY A 75 -20.95 30.56 11.78
CA GLY A 75 -22.09 31.48 11.98
C GLY A 75 -21.65 32.84 12.52
N GLU A 76 -20.95 32.85 13.65
CA GLU A 76 -20.52 34.08 14.34
C GLU A 76 -19.54 34.93 13.51
N MET A 77 -18.67 34.29 12.73
CA MET A 77 -17.57 34.99 12.03
C MET A 77 -17.87 35.28 10.55
N SER A 78 -18.92 34.68 9.97
CA SER A 78 -19.29 34.84 8.56
C SER A 78 -19.52 36.30 8.11
N GLY A 79 -19.93 37.19 9.02
CA GLY A 79 -20.14 38.60 8.69
C GLY A 79 -18.86 39.36 8.34
N ALA A 80 -17.73 38.98 8.94
CA ALA A 80 -16.42 39.56 8.63
C ALA A 80 -15.60 38.70 7.64
N TYR A 81 -15.89 37.40 7.57
CA TYR A 81 -15.18 36.39 6.77
C TYR A 81 -16.16 35.56 5.91
N PRO A 82 -16.65 36.10 4.77
CA PRO A 82 -17.66 35.44 3.94
C PRO A 82 -17.23 34.08 3.35
N GLU A 83 -15.93 33.84 3.23
CA GLU A 83 -15.33 32.57 2.80
C GLU A 83 -15.71 31.41 3.71
N LEU A 84 -15.89 31.64 5.02
CA LEU A 84 -16.34 30.63 5.98
C LEU A 84 -17.76 30.17 5.65
N ALA A 85 -18.65 31.10 5.30
CA ALA A 85 -20.02 30.78 4.91
C ALA A 85 -20.04 29.98 3.60
N THR A 86 -19.18 30.34 2.65
CA THR A 86 -19.07 29.66 1.35
C THR A 86 -18.58 28.21 1.52
N GLN A 87 -17.67 27.97 2.46
CA GLN A 87 -17.07 26.66 2.73
C GLN A 87 -17.78 25.87 3.84
N ARG A 88 -18.91 26.35 4.37
CA ARG A 88 -19.58 25.80 5.57
C ARG A 88 -19.84 24.29 5.48
N ASP A 89 -20.39 23.82 4.36
CA ASP A 89 -20.70 22.40 4.15
C ASP A 89 -19.42 21.55 4.07
N PHE A 90 -18.39 22.08 3.43
CA PHE A 90 -17.10 21.41 3.29
C PHE A 90 -16.38 21.31 4.65
N ILE A 91 -16.34 22.41 5.42
CA ILE A 91 -15.82 22.44 6.79
C ILE A 91 -16.57 21.40 7.64
N GLY A 92 -17.90 21.43 7.64
CA GLY A 92 -18.72 20.50 8.40
C GLY A 92 -18.45 19.04 8.04
N LYS A 93 -18.32 18.73 6.74
CA LYS A 93 -18.00 17.38 6.25
C LYS A 93 -16.63 16.90 6.74
N MET A 94 -15.59 17.73 6.57
CA MET A 94 -14.22 17.37 6.95
C MET A 94 -14.06 17.21 8.47
N VAL A 95 -14.68 18.08 9.26
CA VAL A 95 -14.64 17.98 10.72
C VAL A 95 -15.36 16.73 11.21
N ARG A 96 -16.54 16.42 10.68
CA ARG A 96 -17.27 15.18 11.02
C ARG A 96 -16.45 13.92 10.71
N LEU A 97 -15.77 13.90 9.57
CA LEU A 97 -14.96 12.76 9.16
C LEU A 97 -13.80 12.50 10.13
N GLU A 98 -13.03 13.55 10.46
CA GLU A 98 -11.91 13.41 11.40
C GLU A 98 -12.40 13.14 12.82
N GLU A 99 -13.51 13.77 13.26
CA GLU A 99 -14.08 13.54 14.58
C GLU A 99 -14.62 12.12 14.74
N ALA A 100 -15.29 11.56 13.74
CA ALA A 100 -15.75 10.18 13.76
C ALA A 100 -14.57 9.21 13.80
N ARG A 101 -13.55 9.44 12.94
CA ARG A 101 -12.33 8.63 12.90
C ARG A 101 -11.62 8.61 14.26
N PHE A 102 -11.40 9.79 14.83
CA PHE A 102 -10.71 9.91 16.11
C PHE A 102 -11.57 9.42 17.27
N GLY A 103 -12.89 9.65 17.26
CA GLY A 103 -13.81 9.22 18.31
C GLY A 103 -13.75 7.71 18.57
N THR A 104 -13.75 6.88 17.52
CA THR A 104 -13.62 5.41 17.65
C THR A 104 -12.27 5.01 18.24
N THR A 105 -11.20 5.69 17.82
CA THR A 105 -9.84 5.47 18.33
C THR A 105 -9.71 5.85 19.80
N VAL A 106 -10.25 7.01 20.17
CA VAL A 106 -10.20 7.60 21.52
C VAL A 106 -10.86 6.67 22.52
N THR A 107 -12.03 6.10 22.20
CA THR A 107 -12.74 5.20 23.13
C THR A 107 -11.95 3.93 23.48
N VAL A 108 -11.18 3.37 22.55
CA VAL A 108 -10.39 2.14 22.78
C VAL A 108 -8.99 2.47 23.36
N GLY A 109 -8.35 3.52 22.84
CA GLY A 109 -6.99 3.90 23.23
C GLY A 109 -6.89 4.64 24.57
N LEU A 110 -7.90 5.46 24.94
CA LEU A 110 -7.87 6.24 26.18
C LEU A 110 -7.85 5.36 27.43
N ALA A 111 -8.65 4.31 27.47
CA ALA A 111 -8.69 3.41 28.62
C ALA A 111 -7.29 2.84 28.90
N ARG A 112 -6.58 2.43 27.84
CA ARG A 112 -5.21 1.89 27.93
C ARG A 112 -4.14 2.93 28.23
N LEU A 113 -4.31 4.15 27.73
CA LEU A 113 -3.42 5.27 28.07
C LEU A 113 -3.60 5.69 29.53
N ASN A 114 -4.83 5.68 30.04
CA ASN A 114 -5.13 5.93 31.43
C ASN A 114 -4.57 4.83 32.36
N ASP A 115 -4.46 3.57 31.91
CA ASP A 115 -3.82 2.48 32.65
C ASP A 115 -2.31 2.73 32.92
N LEU A 116 -1.65 3.63 32.17
CA LEU A 116 -0.23 3.94 32.35
C LEU A 116 0.07 4.87 33.54
N ASP A 117 -0.96 5.49 34.14
CA ASP A 117 -0.85 6.40 35.30
C ASP A 117 0.23 7.50 35.18
N LEU A 118 0.34 8.09 33.97
CA LEU A 118 1.34 9.12 33.69
C LEU A 118 0.95 10.48 34.24
N ASN A 119 1.95 11.26 34.67
CA ASN A 119 1.81 12.63 35.15
C ASN A 119 3.05 13.48 34.78
N SER A 120 3.07 14.76 35.15
CA SER A 120 4.15 15.68 34.78
C SER A 120 5.52 15.32 35.36
N GLU A 121 5.58 14.48 36.40
CA GLU A 121 6.80 13.99 37.04
C GLU A 121 7.27 12.65 36.47
N THR A 122 6.51 12.03 35.55
CA THR A 122 6.91 10.79 34.89
C THR A 122 8.26 10.96 34.17
N PRO A 123 9.24 10.05 34.39
CA PRO A 123 10.51 10.06 33.67
C PRO A 123 10.33 10.01 32.15
N LYS A 124 11.05 10.89 31.43
CA LYS A 124 11.06 10.97 29.96
C LYS A 124 12.13 10.05 29.37
N ASP A 125 12.11 8.78 29.78
CA ASP A 125 13.10 7.77 29.41
C ASP A 125 12.58 6.76 28.37
N ASP A 126 13.43 5.79 28.02
CA ASP A 126 13.11 4.79 27.00
C ASP A 126 12.00 3.83 27.44
N GLU A 127 11.75 3.68 28.75
CA GLU A 127 10.67 2.82 29.26
C GLU A 127 9.29 3.42 28.98
N LEU A 128 9.16 4.75 29.10
CA LEU A 128 7.97 5.48 28.65
C LEU A 128 7.72 5.23 27.16
N PHE A 129 8.75 5.37 26.31
CA PHE A 129 8.63 5.18 24.86
C PHE A 129 8.33 3.73 24.47
N ARG A 130 8.88 2.73 25.17
CA ARG A 130 8.51 1.32 25.00
C ARG A 130 7.04 1.06 25.36
N SER A 131 6.57 1.63 26.48
CA SER A 131 5.19 1.45 26.95
C SER A 131 4.17 2.02 25.98
N ILE A 132 4.38 3.26 25.51
CA ILE A 132 3.50 3.89 24.52
C ILE A 132 3.67 3.28 23.12
N GLY A 133 4.89 2.84 22.75
CA GLY A 133 5.16 2.13 21.51
C GLY A 133 4.40 0.80 21.43
N LYS A 134 4.28 0.08 22.55
CA LYS A 134 3.45 -1.13 22.64
C LYS A 134 1.96 -0.84 22.46
N LEU A 135 1.47 0.30 22.97
CA LEU A 135 0.09 0.74 22.73
C LEU A 135 -0.19 1.00 21.24
N TYR A 136 0.81 1.50 20.52
CA TYR A 136 0.74 1.68 19.07
C TYR A 136 0.82 0.34 18.32
N ASP A 137 1.85 -0.46 18.59
CA ASP A 137 2.14 -1.69 17.85
C ASP A 137 1.13 -2.81 18.12
N THR A 138 0.81 -3.06 19.39
CA THR A 138 -0.07 -4.17 19.79
C THR A 138 -1.55 -3.80 19.71
N PHE A 139 -1.89 -2.55 20.02
CA PHE A 139 -3.29 -2.13 20.21
C PHE A 139 -3.75 -1.08 19.19
N GLY A 140 -2.89 -0.69 18.25
CA GLY A 140 -3.24 0.24 17.17
C GLY A 140 -3.53 1.66 17.65
N THR A 141 -3.10 2.03 18.85
CA THR A 141 -3.31 3.38 19.42
C THR A 141 -2.50 4.39 18.59
N PRO A 142 -3.11 5.33 17.87
CA PRO A 142 -2.38 6.22 16.99
C PRO A 142 -1.42 7.10 17.75
N ARG A 143 -0.22 7.24 17.19
CA ARG A 143 0.87 8.08 17.71
C ARG A 143 0.40 9.49 18.10
N ASP A 144 -0.49 10.09 17.32
CA ASP A 144 -1.03 11.42 17.61
C ASP A 144 -1.90 11.45 18.88
N LEU A 145 -2.68 10.38 19.14
CA LEU A 145 -3.49 10.28 20.37
C LEU A 145 -2.57 10.15 21.58
N ILE A 146 -1.53 9.32 21.47
CA ILE A 146 -0.50 9.15 22.50
C ILE A 146 0.16 10.50 22.79
N ARG A 147 0.54 11.24 21.75
CA ARG A 147 1.16 12.57 21.90
C ARG A 147 0.23 13.57 22.57
N VAL A 148 -1.03 13.67 22.11
CA VAL A 148 -2.04 14.53 22.74
C VAL A 148 -2.22 14.16 24.22
N PHE A 149 -2.28 12.87 24.54
CA PHE A 149 -2.39 12.39 25.91
C PHE A 149 -1.21 12.82 26.79
N LEU A 150 0.03 12.60 26.31
CA LEU A 150 1.25 13.02 27.02
C LEU A 150 1.27 14.52 27.29
N GLU A 151 0.91 15.34 26.29
CA GLU A 151 0.79 16.80 26.44
C GLU A 151 -0.26 17.17 27.49
N GLN A 152 -1.40 16.49 27.54
CA GLN A 152 -2.42 16.72 28.58
C GLN A 152 -1.97 16.28 29.98
N LYS A 153 -1.04 15.34 30.09
CA LYS A 153 -0.40 14.94 31.35
C LYS A 153 0.78 15.83 31.74
N GLY A 154 1.08 16.88 30.96
CA GLY A 154 2.21 17.78 31.20
C GLY A 154 3.57 17.22 30.76
N ILE A 155 3.58 16.16 29.94
CA ILE A 155 4.78 15.54 29.41
C ILE A 155 4.99 16.02 27.97
N GLU A 156 5.79 17.07 27.83
CA GLU A 156 6.07 17.68 26.53
C GLU A 156 7.44 17.27 25.96
N PHE A 157 7.50 17.18 24.63
CA PHE A 157 8.69 16.85 23.85
C PHE A 157 8.81 17.79 22.65
N ALA A 158 10.04 18.08 22.23
CA ALA A 158 10.27 18.65 20.91
C ALA A 158 9.78 17.68 19.83
N GLU A 159 9.35 18.19 18.68
CA GLU A 159 8.74 17.39 17.62
C GLU A 159 9.68 16.29 17.10
N ASP A 160 10.91 16.66 16.77
CA ASP A 160 11.91 15.72 16.28
C ASP A 160 12.32 14.71 17.37
N ASP A 161 12.50 15.16 18.62
CA ASP A 161 12.87 14.30 19.75
C ASP A 161 11.79 13.27 20.08
N TYR A 162 10.51 13.68 20.10
CA TYR A 162 9.40 12.73 20.23
C TYR A 162 9.40 11.74 19.08
N ASN A 163 9.64 12.23 17.87
CA ASN A 163 9.54 11.39 16.70
C ASN A 163 10.64 10.32 16.71
N ASP A 164 11.90 10.73 16.83
CA ASP A 164 13.06 9.85 16.82
C ASP A 164 13.01 8.79 17.92
N ARG A 165 12.62 9.17 19.14
CA ARG A 165 12.50 8.22 20.27
C ARG A 165 11.36 7.24 20.08
N PHE A 166 10.22 7.69 19.57
CA PHE A 166 9.08 6.83 19.32
C PHE A 166 9.38 5.83 18.19
N ASP A 167 10.03 6.26 17.12
CA ASP A 167 10.40 5.38 16.00
C ASP A 167 11.49 4.39 16.42
N SER A 168 12.45 4.82 17.26
CA SER A 168 13.46 3.93 17.84
C SER A 168 12.84 2.84 18.71
N ALA A 169 11.94 3.21 19.62
CA ALA A 169 11.24 2.25 20.49
C ALA A 169 10.34 1.29 19.70
N LEU A 170 9.65 1.79 18.66
CA LEU A 170 8.82 0.96 17.80
C LEU A 170 9.67 -0.06 17.02
N HIS A 171 10.81 0.37 16.50
CA HIS A 171 11.74 -0.51 15.80
C HIS A 171 12.29 -1.62 16.72
N GLU A 172 12.65 -1.30 17.96
CA GLU A 172 13.06 -2.30 18.96
C GLU A 172 11.96 -3.33 19.25
N LEU A 173 10.71 -2.88 19.42
CA LEU A 173 9.56 -3.75 19.68
C LEU A 173 9.27 -4.68 18.49
N GLN A 174 9.37 -4.17 17.26
CA GLN A 174 9.11 -4.94 16.05
C GLN A 174 10.20 -5.98 15.78
N GLN A 175 11.46 -5.71 16.14
CA GLN A 175 12.53 -6.70 16.08
C GLN A 175 12.33 -7.87 17.06
N GLN A 176 11.74 -7.61 18.23
CA GLN A 176 11.45 -8.64 19.23
C GLN A 176 10.20 -9.47 18.91
N SER A 177 9.25 -8.93 18.15
CA SER A 177 7.93 -9.52 17.95
C SER A 177 7.82 -10.50 16.78
N GLY A 178 8.86 -10.62 15.93
CA GLY A 178 8.93 -11.62 14.84
C GLY A 178 7.89 -11.47 13.71
N VAL A 179 6.88 -10.62 13.85
CA VAL A 179 5.83 -10.35 12.85
C VAL A 179 6.20 -9.06 12.10
N GLY A 180 7.18 -9.17 11.20
CA GLY A 180 7.67 -8.00 10.45
C GLY A 180 8.72 -8.30 9.39
N GLN A 181 8.91 -9.57 9.00
CA GLN A 181 9.83 -9.92 7.91
C GLN A 181 9.22 -9.62 6.54
N THR A 182 8.97 -8.34 6.23
CA THR A 182 8.87 -7.85 4.85
C THR A 182 9.49 -6.45 4.75
N ALA A 183 10.66 -6.28 5.35
CA ALA A 183 11.58 -5.19 5.02
C ALA A 183 13.00 -5.56 5.48
N ARG A 184 13.56 -6.69 5.01
CA ARG A 184 15.01 -6.84 5.07
C ARG A 184 15.61 -5.90 4.02
N LYS A 185 15.92 -4.67 4.44
CA LYS A 185 17.26 -4.14 4.11
C LYS A 185 18.23 -4.99 4.92
N SER A 186 18.48 -6.22 4.47
CA SER A 186 19.70 -6.91 4.87
C SER A 186 20.83 -5.95 4.53
N GLN A 187 21.76 -5.72 5.46
CA GLN A 187 23.08 -5.26 5.06
C GLN A 187 23.47 -6.10 3.86
N ILE A 188 23.64 -5.45 2.71
CA ILE A 188 24.07 -6.11 1.48
C ILE A 188 25.32 -6.88 1.87
N SER A 189 25.29 -8.21 1.72
CA SER A 189 26.46 -9.03 2.04
C SER A 189 27.65 -8.47 1.25
N PRO A 190 28.79 -8.15 1.90
CA PRO A 190 29.97 -7.60 1.23
C PRO A 190 30.40 -8.41 0.01
N VAL A 191 30.06 -9.71 -0.01
CA VAL A 191 30.29 -10.65 -1.09
C VAL A 191 29.68 -10.18 -2.41
N TYR A 192 28.46 -9.64 -2.43
CA TYR A 192 27.82 -9.19 -3.67
C TYR A 192 28.45 -7.92 -4.23
N ALA A 193 28.91 -7.00 -3.38
CA ALA A 193 29.63 -5.80 -3.82
C ALA A 193 30.99 -6.18 -4.41
N ALA A 194 31.75 -7.06 -3.73
CA ALA A 194 33.02 -7.58 -4.24
C ALA A 194 32.83 -8.36 -5.55
N MET A 195 31.74 -9.12 -5.68
CA MET A 195 31.41 -9.82 -6.91
C MET A 195 31.14 -8.83 -8.06
N LEU A 196 30.36 -7.78 -7.83
CA LEU A 196 30.11 -6.74 -8.83
C LEU A 196 31.41 -6.05 -9.28
N GLU A 197 32.33 -5.76 -8.36
CA GLU A 197 33.66 -5.22 -8.69
C GLU A 197 34.49 -6.20 -9.54
N LYS A 198 34.37 -7.50 -9.26
CA LYS A 198 35.12 -8.56 -9.96
C LYS A 198 34.60 -8.86 -11.37
N VAL A 199 33.29 -9.00 -11.53
CA VAL A 199 32.68 -9.45 -12.81
C VAL A 199 32.06 -8.33 -13.64
N GLY A 200 31.88 -7.13 -13.04
CA GLY A 200 31.21 -6.00 -13.66
C GLY A 200 29.69 -6.13 -13.68
N ALA A 201 29.01 -5.06 -14.08
CA ALA A 201 27.56 -5.04 -14.19
C ALA A 201 27.08 -5.87 -15.39
N ASN A 202 26.02 -6.66 -15.19
CA ASN A 202 25.43 -7.48 -16.25
C ASN A 202 24.55 -6.61 -17.16
N LYS A 203 24.57 -6.87 -18.47
CA LYS A 203 23.71 -6.16 -19.42
C LYS A 203 22.31 -6.79 -19.46
N PHE A 204 21.31 -6.07 -18.96
CA PHE A 204 19.91 -6.47 -19.08
C PHE A 204 19.39 -6.23 -20.51
N LEU A 205 18.79 -7.27 -21.12
CA LEU A 205 18.23 -7.27 -22.49
C LEU A 205 16.75 -7.70 -22.50
N GLY A 206 16.12 -7.76 -21.32
CA GLY A 206 14.78 -8.33 -21.14
C GLY A 206 13.63 -7.42 -21.56
N TYR A 207 13.91 -6.17 -21.91
CA TYR A 207 12.92 -5.26 -22.48
C TYR A 207 12.59 -5.65 -23.92
N GLU A 208 13.61 -6.02 -24.70
CA GLU A 208 13.48 -6.31 -26.14
C GLU A 208 13.29 -7.81 -26.42
N ALA A 209 13.85 -8.69 -25.58
CA ALA A 209 13.87 -10.12 -25.84
C ALA A 209 13.55 -10.97 -24.60
N THR A 210 12.92 -12.12 -24.82
CA THR A 210 12.75 -13.18 -23.80
C THR A 210 13.75 -14.32 -23.98
N GLN A 211 14.52 -14.31 -25.08
CA GLN A 211 15.59 -15.26 -25.33
C GLN A 211 16.82 -14.55 -25.89
N ILE A 212 17.99 -14.94 -25.42
CA ILE A 212 19.28 -14.56 -26.02
C ILE A 212 20.20 -15.77 -26.10
N ASP A 213 21.04 -15.80 -27.13
CA ASP A 213 22.05 -16.84 -27.30
C ASP A 213 23.44 -16.37 -26.86
N GLY A 214 24.26 -17.34 -26.43
CA GLY A 214 25.67 -17.14 -26.12
C GLY A 214 25.91 -16.16 -24.96
N ALA A 215 25.05 -16.15 -23.96
CA ALA A 215 25.32 -15.44 -22.70
C ALA A 215 26.43 -16.17 -21.95
N ARG A 216 27.49 -15.46 -21.58
CA ARG A 216 28.66 -16.04 -20.93
C ARG A 216 28.44 -16.12 -19.42
N VAL A 217 28.69 -17.27 -18.82
CA VAL A 217 28.74 -17.45 -17.37
C VAL A 217 29.96 -16.72 -16.82
N VAL A 218 29.75 -15.70 -15.99
CA VAL A 218 30.85 -14.91 -15.39
C VAL A 218 31.15 -15.30 -13.95
N ALA A 219 30.18 -15.87 -13.24
CA ALA A 219 30.38 -16.44 -11.91
C ALA A 219 29.29 -17.45 -11.57
N ILE A 220 29.62 -18.36 -10.65
CA ILE A 220 28.72 -19.35 -10.06
C ILE A 220 28.87 -19.25 -8.55
N LEU A 221 27.76 -19.29 -7.82
CA LEU A 221 27.72 -19.18 -6.37
C LEU A 221 26.91 -20.34 -5.76
N ASP A 222 27.36 -20.85 -4.61
CA ASP A 222 26.54 -21.64 -3.68
C ASP A 222 26.42 -20.86 -2.37
N GLY A 223 25.25 -20.27 -2.15
CA GLY A 223 25.07 -19.27 -1.09
C GLY A 223 25.97 -18.05 -1.33
N GLU A 224 27.00 -17.90 -0.50
CA GLU A 224 28.00 -16.82 -0.59
C GLU A 224 29.36 -17.30 -1.14
N ASP A 225 29.55 -18.60 -1.33
CA ASP A 225 30.81 -19.18 -1.80
C ASP A 225 30.85 -19.22 -3.32
N GLU A 226 31.99 -18.80 -3.90
CA GLU A 226 32.20 -18.87 -5.35
C GLU A 226 32.66 -20.27 -5.77
N LEU A 227 31.99 -20.80 -6.79
CA LEU A 227 32.30 -22.09 -7.39
C LEU A 227 32.85 -21.92 -8.81
N GLY A 228 33.75 -22.83 -9.21
CA GLY A 228 34.22 -22.92 -10.60
C GLY A 228 33.23 -23.65 -11.50
N GLU A 229 32.45 -24.58 -10.95
CA GLU A 229 31.53 -25.45 -11.68
C GLU A 229 30.34 -25.84 -10.80
N ILE A 230 29.18 -26.03 -11.41
CA ILE A 230 27.97 -26.59 -10.78
C ILE A 230 27.42 -27.74 -11.63
N GLY A 231 27.21 -28.91 -11.01
CA GLY A 231 26.86 -30.17 -11.67
C GLY A 231 25.41 -30.60 -11.48
N GLU A 232 25.02 -31.69 -12.14
CA GLU A 232 23.66 -32.23 -12.10
C GLU A 232 23.11 -32.44 -10.68
N GLY A 233 21.84 -32.08 -10.48
CA GLY A 233 21.12 -32.23 -9.21
C GLY A 233 21.43 -31.17 -8.16
N THR A 234 22.39 -30.29 -8.40
CA THR A 234 22.77 -29.24 -7.46
C THR A 234 22.00 -27.94 -7.70
N GLN A 235 21.82 -27.18 -6.62
CA GLN A 235 21.22 -25.85 -6.63
C GLN A 235 22.32 -24.81 -6.39
N GLY A 236 22.13 -23.63 -6.94
CA GLY A 236 23.06 -22.52 -6.76
C GLY A 236 22.57 -21.27 -7.47
N SER A 237 23.50 -20.37 -7.73
CA SER A 237 23.25 -19.10 -8.40
C SER A 237 24.22 -18.91 -9.56
N ILE A 238 23.72 -18.49 -10.73
CA ILE A 238 24.53 -18.21 -11.91
C ILE A 238 24.43 -16.73 -12.25
N ILE A 239 25.58 -16.14 -12.57
CA ILE A 239 25.70 -14.75 -13.03
C ILE A 239 26.16 -14.79 -14.50
N LEU A 240 25.44 -14.09 -15.38
CA LEU A 240 25.69 -14.02 -16.82
C LEU A 240 26.14 -12.62 -17.22
N ASP A 241 27.07 -12.46 -18.17
CA ASP A 241 27.48 -11.15 -18.68
C ASP A 241 26.31 -10.31 -19.24
N ARG A 242 25.33 -10.98 -19.85
CA ARG A 242 24.07 -10.43 -20.35
C ARG A 242 22.90 -11.36 -20.07
N THR A 243 21.70 -10.83 -19.83
CA THR A 243 20.53 -11.65 -19.50
C THR A 243 19.19 -11.00 -19.94
N PRO A 244 18.22 -11.80 -20.43
CA PRO A 244 16.85 -11.35 -20.66
C PRO A 244 15.98 -11.45 -19.40
N PHE A 245 16.45 -12.06 -18.32
CA PHE A 245 15.70 -12.26 -17.08
C PHE A 245 15.64 -10.95 -16.28
N TYR A 246 14.43 -10.48 -16.00
CA TYR A 246 14.19 -9.34 -15.14
C TYR A 246 14.36 -9.79 -13.69
N ALA A 247 15.18 -9.04 -12.96
CA ALA A 247 15.38 -9.25 -11.54
C ALA A 247 14.26 -8.60 -10.74
N GLU A 248 13.81 -9.23 -9.65
CA GLU A 248 12.80 -8.68 -8.76
C GLU A 248 13.10 -7.22 -8.39
N SER A 249 12.20 -6.31 -8.77
CA SER A 249 12.34 -4.87 -8.55
C SER A 249 11.05 -4.12 -8.85
N GLY A 250 10.81 -3.01 -8.15
CA GLY A 250 9.63 -2.15 -8.36
C GLY A 250 8.30 -2.87 -8.12
N GLY A 251 8.29 -3.89 -7.26
CA GLY A 251 7.14 -4.75 -7.00
C GLY A 251 6.96 -5.89 -8.00
N GLN A 252 7.62 -5.86 -9.16
CA GLN A 252 7.59 -6.98 -10.12
C GLN A 252 8.47 -8.13 -9.63
N VAL A 253 7.92 -9.34 -9.59
CA VAL A 253 8.66 -10.56 -9.23
C VAL A 253 9.71 -10.92 -10.28
N GLY A 254 10.76 -11.61 -9.85
CA GLY A 254 11.83 -12.11 -10.71
C GLY A 254 11.34 -13.11 -11.75
N ASP A 255 11.98 -13.13 -12.90
CA ASP A 255 11.65 -14.11 -13.92
C ASP A 255 12.15 -15.51 -13.59
N SER A 256 11.42 -16.48 -14.13
CA SER A 256 11.80 -17.90 -14.18
C SER A 256 11.92 -18.34 -15.64
N GLY A 257 12.57 -19.48 -15.86
CA GLY A 257 12.85 -19.96 -17.22
C GLY A 257 13.94 -21.02 -17.24
N ARG A 258 14.77 -21.00 -18.28
CA ARG A 258 15.80 -22.01 -18.51
C ARG A 258 17.08 -21.39 -19.05
N LEU A 259 18.22 -21.94 -18.64
CA LEU A 259 19.49 -21.79 -19.34
C LEU A 259 19.83 -23.13 -20.00
N THR A 260 20.27 -23.11 -21.26
CA THR A 260 20.63 -24.32 -22.00
C THR A 260 21.99 -24.19 -22.66
N SER A 261 22.70 -25.31 -22.75
CA SER A 261 23.88 -25.49 -23.60
C SER A 261 23.69 -26.71 -24.49
N ALA A 262 24.67 -27.04 -25.33
CA ALA A 262 24.62 -28.25 -26.15
C ALA A 262 24.46 -29.53 -25.32
N ASN A 263 24.95 -29.54 -24.07
CA ASN A 263 25.05 -30.74 -23.23
C ASN A 263 24.37 -30.59 -21.86
N GLY A 264 23.73 -29.45 -21.58
CA GLY A 264 23.20 -29.15 -20.25
C GLY A 264 21.89 -28.37 -20.29
N SER A 265 21.04 -28.61 -19.29
CA SER A 265 19.77 -27.91 -19.11
C SER A 265 19.62 -27.50 -17.66
N ILE A 266 19.48 -26.20 -17.41
CA ILE A 266 19.41 -25.59 -16.10
C ILE A 266 18.08 -24.87 -15.94
N THR A 267 17.35 -25.18 -14.87
CA THR A 267 16.09 -24.49 -14.56
C THR A 267 16.42 -23.24 -13.77
N VAL A 268 15.91 -22.09 -14.21
CA VAL A 268 15.94 -20.84 -13.44
C VAL A 268 14.63 -20.73 -12.69
N SER A 269 14.70 -20.81 -11.36
CA SER A 269 13.54 -20.75 -10.48
C SER A 269 13.12 -19.32 -10.15
N ASP A 270 14.09 -18.41 -10.07
CA ASP A 270 13.90 -17.01 -9.70
C ASP A 270 15.11 -16.16 -10.13
N THR A 271 14.93 -14.85 -10.27
CA THR A 271 15.96 -13.89 -10.65
C THR A 271 15.89 -12.66 -9.75
N TYR A 272 17.01 -12.29 -9.13
CA TYR A 272 17.05 -11.19 -8.15
C TYR A 272 18.31 -10.33 -8.33
N SER A 273 18.26 -9.10 -7.81
CA SER A 273 19.38 -8.15 -7.88
C SER A 273 19.68 -7.59 -6.49
N PRO A 274 20.60 -8.20 -5.73
CA PRO A 274 20.90 -7.75 -4.37
C PRO A 274 21.66 -6.42 -4.34
N VAL A 275 22.36 -6.09 -5.43
CA VAL A 275 23.07 -4.83 -5.66
C VAL A 275 22.77 -4.37 -7.08
N GLN A 276 22.54 -3.07 -7.26
CA GLN A 276 22.28 -2.48 -8.57
C GLN A 276 23.38 -2.86 -9.57
N GLY A 277 22.98 -3.39 -10.72
CA GLY A 277 23.89 -3.83 -11.78
C GLY A 277 24.31 -5.31 -11.70
N LEU A 278 24.04 -5.99 -10.57
CA LEU A 278 24.30 -7.42 -10.44
C LEU A 278 22.98 -8.20 -10.51
N ILE A 279 22.76 -8.94 -11.60
CA ILE A 279 21.58 -9.80 -11.79
C ILE A 279 21.99 -11.26 -11.57
N ILE A 280 21.31 -11.91 -10.63
CA ILE A 280 21.62 -13.27 -10.20
C ILE A 280 20.43 -14.19 -10.51
N HIS A 281 20.71 -15.35 -11.09
CA HIS A 281 19.72 -16.36 -11.44
C HIS A 281 19.82 -17.51 -10.44
N LYS A 282 18.74 -17.78 -9.71
CA LYS A 282 18.66 -18.94 -8.81
C LYS A 282 18.32 -20.18 -9.61
N VAL A 283 19.23 -21.15 -9.62
CA VAL A 283 19.19 -22.28 -10.55
C VAL A 283 19.21 -23.65 -9.90
N THR A 284 18.68 -24.62 -10.63
CA THR A 284 18.87 -26.06 -10.41
C THR A 284 19.37 -26.68 -11.70
N VAL A 285 20.51 -27.39 -11.66
CA VAL A 285 21.05 -28.09 -12.83
C VAL A 285 20.30 -29.40 -13.01
N ASN A 286 19.56 -29.55 -14.11
CA ASN A 286 18.76 -30.76 -14.34
C ASN A 286 19.58 -31.88 -14.99
N ASN A 287 20.55 -31.54 -15.83
CA ASN A 287 21.46 -32.46 -16.51
C ASN A 287 22.72 -31.69 -16.95
N GLY A 288 23.86 -32.35 -16.89
CA GLY A 288 25.17 -31.83 -17.28
C GLY A 288 25.84 -31.04 -16.17
N ALA A 289 26.83 -30.25 -16.55
CA ALA A 289 27.52 -29.32 -15.67
C ALA A 289 27.71 -27.97 -16.37
N VAL A 290 27.87 -26.92 -15.58
CA VAL A 290 28.14 -25.57 -16.04
C VAL A 290 29.39 -25.06 -15.36
N THR A 291 30.35 -24.59 -16.14
CA THR A 291 31.61 -24.01 -15.66
C THR A 291 31.62 -22.51 -15.94
N VAL A 292 32.32 -21.74 -15.09
CA VAL A 292 32.59 -20.31 -15.38
C VAL A 292 33.30 -20.19 -16.74
N GLY A 293 32.77 -19.33 -17.61
CA GLY A 293 33.24 -19.15 -18.98
C GLY A 293 32.37 -19.82 -20.06
N ASP A 294 31.47 -20.72 -19.68
CA ASP A 294 30.54 -21.35 -20.61
C ASP A 294 29.58 -20.35 -21.25
N HIS A 295 29.09 -20.69 -22.44
CA HIS A 295 28.11 -19.91 -23.18
C HIS A 295 26.78 -20.65 -23.19
N LEU A 296 25.74 -19.98 -22.70
CA LEU A 296 24.40 -20.52 -22.55
C LEU A 296 23.40 -19.74 -23.40
N THR A 297 22.39 -20.43 -23.90
CA THR A 297 21.14 -19.80 -24.35
C THR A 297 20.27 -19.56 -23.12
N ALA A 298 19.86 -18.32 -22.90
CA ALA A 298 19.05 -17.90 -21.76
C ALA A 298 17.63 -17.60 -22.25
N THR A 299 16.64 -18.36 -21.79
CA THR A 299 15.24 -18.26 -22.22
C THR A 299 14.31 -18.09 -21.02
N VAL A 300 13.63 -16.96 -20.95
CA VAL A 300 12.58 -16.65 -19.98
C VAL A 300 11.30 -17.42 -20.32
N ASP A 301 10.56 -17.82 -19.29
CA ASP A 301 9.18 -18.32 -19.44
C ASP A 301 8.28 -17.19 -19.96
N ALA A 302 8.03 -17.19 -21.27
CA ALA A 302 7.31 -16.12 -21.95
C ALA A 302 5.87 -15.96 -21.46
N ASP A 303 5.18 -17.06 -21.15
CA ASP A 303 3.80 -17.03 -20.69
C ASP A 303 3.69 -16.36 -19.32
N LYS A 304 4.59 -16.73 -18.39
CA LYS A 304 4.67 -16.06 -17.08
C LYS A 304 5.08 -14.60 -17.22
N ARG A 305 6.06 -14.29 -18.08
CA ARG A 305 6.49 -12.91 -18.33
C ARG A 305 5.34 -12.05 -18.84
N ASP A 306 4.57 -12.56 -19.80
CA ASP A 306 3.46 -11.82 -20.37
C ASP A 306 2.34 -11.65 -19.35
N ALA A 307 2.03 -12.66 -18.53
CA ALA A 307 1.09 -12.52 -17.42
C ALA A 307 1.55 -11.46 -16.40
N THR A 308 2.84 -11.44 -16.05
CA THR A 308 3.44 -10.39 -15.21
C THR A 308 3.32 -9.01 -15.86
N ARG A 309 3.59 -8.87 -17.16
CA ARG A 309 3.42 -7.60 -17.91
C ARG A 309 1.99 -7.08 -17.87
N ARG A 310 1.00 -7.97 -18.02
CA ARG A 310 -0.44 -7.63 -17.92
C ARG A 310 -0.75 -7.06 -16.55
N ASN A 311 -0.37 -7.80 -15.49
CA ASN A 311 -0.56 -7.37 -14.12
C ASN A 311 0.21 -6.08 -13.80
N HIS A 312 1.40 -5.87 -14.35
CA HIS A 312 2.18 -4.66 -14.13
C HIS A 312 1.46 -3.43 -14.70
N THR A 313 1.06 -3.53 -15.96
CA THR A 313 0.38 -2.42 -16.63
C THR A 313 -0.99 -2.16 -15.99
N ALA A 314 -1.71 -3.21 -15.58
CA ALA A 314 -2.94 -3.07 -14.82
C ALA A 314 -2.72 -2.37 -13.47
N THR A 315 -1.60 -2.59 -12.78
CA THR A 315 -1.27 -1.85 -11.55
C THR A 315 -1.21 -0.34 -11.78
N HIS A 316 -0.64 0.12 -12.90
CA HIS A 316 -0.64 1.55 -13.24
C HIS A 316 -2.03 2.08 -13.57
N LEU A 317 -2.85 1.29 -14.29
CA LEU A 317 -4.26 1.66 -14.53
C LEU A 317 -5.06 1.75 -13.23
N VAL A 318 -4.83 0.81 -12.29
CA VAL A 318 -5.45 0.81 -10.96
C VAL A 318 -5.03 2.05 -10.18
N HIS A 319 -3.74 2.40 -10.19
CA HIS A 319 -3.24 3.59 -9.50
C HIS A 319 -3.89 4.87 -10.03
N ALA A 320 -3.96 5.02 -11.36
CA ALA A 320 -4.66 6.14 -11.99
C ALA A 320 -6.16 6.16 -11.65
N ALA A 321 -6.84 5.01 -11.75
CA ALA A 321 -8.26 4.89 -11.46
C ALA A 321 -8.59 5.20 -9.99
N LEU A 322 -7.77 4.75 -9.05
CA LEU A 322 -7.93 5.09 -7.63
C LEU A 322 -7.79 6.59 -7.38
N ARG A 323 -6.85 7.25 -8.06
CA ARG A 323 -6.66 8.71 -7.94
C ARG A 323 -7.82 9.49 -8.53
N GLU A 324 -8.44 9.00 -9.60
CA GLU A 324 -9.61 9.63 -10.23
C GLU A 324 -10.87 9.46 -9.37
N VAL A 325 -11.15 8.25 -8.89
CA VAL A 325 -12.37 7.93 -8.14
C VAL A 325 -12.29 8.41 -6.69
N LEU A 326 -11.19 8.12 -6.01
CA LEU A 326 -11.05 8.42 -4.58
C LEU A 326 -10.41 9.79 -4.33
N GLY A 327 -9.57 10.27 -5.25
CA GLY A 327 -8.87 11.55 -5.16
C GLY A 327 -7.35 11.45 -5.13
N THR A 328 -6.69 12.60 -5.33
CA THR A 328 -5.22 12.69 -5.53
C THR A 328 -4.38 12.40 -4.29
N HIS A 329 -4.99 12.22 -3.11
CA HIS A 329 -4.32 11.80 -1.88
C HIS A 329 -3.92 10.33 -1.88
N VAL A 330 -4.44 9.54 -2.82
CA VAL A 330 -3.99 8.17 -3.08
C VAL A 330 -2.53 8.21 -3.54
N LYS A 331 -1.66 7.58 -2.76
CA LYS A 331 -0.26 7.32 -3.04
C LYS A 331 0.02 5.84 -2.85
N GLN A 332 0.92 5.28 -3.66
CA GLN A 332 1.41 3.92 -3.46
C GLN A 332 2.16 3.81 -2.12
N ALA A 333 1.80 2.78 -1.34
CA ALA A 333 2.45 2.36 -0.11
C ALA A 333 3.18 1.02 -0.26
N GLY A 334 2.94 0.30 -1.36
CA GLY A 334 3.55 -1.00 -1.67
C GLY A 334 2.90 -1.65 -2.89
N SER A 335 3.62 -2.52 -3.57
CA SER A 335 3.08 -3.27 -4.71
C SER A 335 3.73 -4.65 -4.83
N ILE A 336 2.97 -5.62 -5.31
CA ILE A 336 3.48 -6.88 -5.86
C ILE A 336 2.81 -7.11 -7.20
N VAL A 337 3.61 -7.47 -8.20
CA VAL A 337 3.18 -7.86 -9.52
C VAL A 337 3.74 -9.24 -9.81
N ALA A 338 2.88 -10.25 -9.73
CA ALA A 338 3.19 -11.63 -10.01
C ALA A 338 2.45 -12.09 -11.30
N PRO A 339 2.79 -13.26 -11.87
CA PRO A 339 2.09 -13.78 -13.05
C PRO A 339 0.58 -13.95 -12.82
N ASN A 340 0.18 -14.46 -11.65
CA ASN A 340 -1.19 -14.87 -11.37
C ASN A 340 -2.01 -13.83 -10.57
N TYR A 341 -1.39 -12.76 -10.08
CA TYR A 341 -2.10 -11.69 -9.37
C TYR A 341 -1.27 -10.40 -9.29
N LEU A 342 -1.97 -9.30 -9.04
CA LEU A 342 -1.36 -8.07 -8.55
C LEU A 342 -1.91 -7.68 -7.18
N ARG A 343 -1.08 -6.97 -6.44
CA ARG A 343 -1.37 -6.39 -5.14
C ARG A 343 -0.95 -4.94 -5.16
N PHE A 344 -1.85 -4.04 -4.80
CA PHE A 344 -1.57 -2.62 -4.73
C PHE A 344 -1.97 -2.07 -3.37
N ASP A 345 -0.99 -1.55 -2.64
CA ASP A 345 -1.18 -0.94 -1.34
C ASP A 345 -1.15 0.58 -1.51
N PHE A 346 -2.13 1.26 -0.95
CA PHE A 346 -2.30 2.69 -1.17
C PHE A 346 -2.82 3.44 0.06
N THR A 347 -2.51 4.72 0.14
CA THR A 347 -3.00 5.60 1.20
C THR A 347 -4.47 5.93 0.99
N HIS A 348 -5.33 5.38 1.85
CA HIS A 348 -6.75 5.71 1.86
C HIS A 348 -7.35 5.40 3.25
N TYR A 349 -8.22 6.28 3.73
CA TYR A 349 -8.57 6.34 5.15
C TYR A 349 -9.83 5.55 5.54
N GLN A 350 -10.64 5.11 4.56
CA GLN A 350 -11.91 4.42 4.78
C GLN A 350 -12.02 3.18 3.88
N PRO A 351 -12.80 2.15 4.24
CA PRO A 351 -13.15 1.09 3.29
C PRO A 351 -13.78 1.66 2.03
N MET A 352 -13.37 1.14 0.87
CA MET A 352 -14.05 1.48 -0.37
C MET A 352 -15.45 0.87 -0.33
N SER A 353 -16.44 1.68 -0.68
CA SER A 353 -17.79 1.22 -0.90
C SER A 353 -17.85 0.26 -2.10
N PRO A 354 -18.84 -0.64 -2.16
CA PRO A 354 -19.03 -1.49 -3.33
C PRO A 354 -19.14 -0.71 -4.64
N ALA A 355 -19.73 0.49 -4.61
CA ALA A 355 -19.85 1.37 -5.76
C ALA A 355 -18.48 1.91 -6.23
N GLU A 356 -17.62 2.38 -5.31
CA GLU A 356 -16.27 2.83 -5.65
C GLU A 356 -15.43 1.69 -6.23
N ILE A 357 -15.53 0.47 -5.68
CA ILE A 357 -14.83 -0.71 -6.21
C ILE A 357 -15.29 -1.00 -7.65
N THR A 358 -16.61 -0.98 -7.91
CA THR A 358 -17.15 -1.16 -9.26
C THR A 358 -16.69 -0.06 -10.20
N GLU A 359 -16.70 1.20 -9.76
CA GLU A 359 -16.27 2.33 -10.59
C GLU A 359 -14.79 2.25 -10.98
N ILE A 360 -13.92 1.85 -10.05
CA ILE A 360 -12.49 1.61 -10.31
C ILE A 360 -12.31 0.48 -11.32
N GLU A 361 -13.01 -0.65 -11.11
CA GLU A 361 -12.95 -1.80 -12.02
C GLU A 361 -13.45 -1.46 -13.42
N ASP A 362 -14.54 -0.69 -13.53
CA ASP A 362 -15.11 -0.20 -14.78
C ASP A 362 -14.16 0.75 -15.51
N LEU A 363 -13.52 1.66 -14.78
CA LEU A 363 -12.56 2.61 -15.35
C LEU A 363 -11.33 1.89 -15.91
N VAL A 364 -10.76 0.94 -15.16
CA VAL A 364 -9.63 0.12 -15.64
C VAL A 364 -10.01 -0.67 -16.88
N ASN A 365 -11.14 -1.40 -16.85
CA ASN A 365 -11.58 -2.19 -18.00
C ASN A 365 -11.95 -1.31 -19.21
N ARG A 366 -12.46 -0.09 -19.00
CA ARG A 366 -12.71 0.87 -20.09
C ARG A 366 -11.41 1.25 -20.80
N TYR A 367 -10.33 1.51 -20.07
CA TYR A 367 -9.02 1.80 -20.66
C TYR A 367 -8.38 0.59 -21.32
N ILE A 368 -8.60 -0.61 -20.79
CA ILE A 368 -8.22 -1.87 -21.47
C ILE A 368 -8.92 -1.97 -22.83
N LEU A 369 -10.24 -1.74 -22.87
CA LEU A 369 -11.03 -1.83 -24.10
C LEU A 369 -10.72 -0.76 -25.14
N LYS A 370 -10.20 0.41 -24.71
CA LYS A 370 -9.66 1.42 -25.65
C LYS A 370 -8.43 0.93 -26.41
N ASN A 371 -7.72 -0.06 -25.88
CA ASN A 371 -6.50 -0.62 -26.47
C ASN A 371 -5.44 0.45 -26.78
N GLU A 372 -5.21 1.35 -25.82
CA GLU A 372 -4.26 2.45 -25.92
C GLU A 372 -2.82 1.91 -25.98
N PRO A 373 -1.93 2.54 -26.77
CA PRO A 373 -0.54 2.15 -26.83
C PRO A 373 0.16 2.40 -25.48
N VAL A 374 1.04 1.49 -25.10
CA VAL A 374 1.89 1.56 -23.91
C VAL A 374 3.32 1.73 -24.36
N SER A 375 3.95 2.82 -23.93
CA SER A 375 5.30 3.21 -24.37
C SER A 375 6.18 3.50 -23.17
N THR A 376 7.49 3.30 -23.36
CA THR A 376 8.48 3.60 -22.33
C THR A 376 9.66 4.34 -22.90
N ASP A 377 10.02 5.46 -22.29
CA ASP A 377 11.12 6.30 -22.71
C ASP A 377 12.15 6.44 -21.58
N VAL A 378 13.43 6.48 -21.92
CA VAL A 378 14.49 6.83 -20.97
C VAL A 378 14.78 8.31 -21.12
N MET A 379 14.70 9.05 -20.01
CA MET A 379 14.95 10.48 -19.99
C MET A 379 15.57 10.90 -18.67
N ASN A 380 16.13 12.11 -18.63
CA ASN A 380 16.62 12.68 -17.41
C ASN A 380 15.48 12.87 -16.40
N ILE A 381 15.76 12.65 -15.11
CA ILE A 381 14.78 12.77 -14.03
C ILE A 381 14.05 14.13 -14.01
N GLU A 382 14.74 15.23 -14.32
CA GLU A 382 14.11 16.56 -14.34
C GLU A 382 13.08 16.69 -15.46
N ASP A 383 13.39 16.15 -16.64
CA ASP A 383 12.48 16.15 -17.79
C ASP A 383 11.30 15.19 -17.57
N ALA A 384 11.55 14.04 -16.92
CA ALA A 384 10.49 13.12 -16.52
C ALA A 384 9.48 13.78 -15.60
N MET A 385 9.95 14.46 -14.55
CA MET A 385 9.10 15.20 -13.61
C MET A 385 8.36 16.35 -14.31
N ARG A 386 9.01 17.07 -15.24
CA ARG A 386 8.37 18.14 -16.02
C ARG A 386 7.28 17.61 -16.95
N SER A 387 7.39 16.37 -17.41
CA SER A 387 6.37 15.73 -18.25
C SER A 387 5.08 15.33 -17.50
N GLY A 388 5.03 15.57 -16.18
CA GLY A 388 3.91 15.18 -15.33
C GLY A 388 3.96 13.72 -14.86
N ALA A 389 5.11 13.05 -15.03
CA ALA A 389 5.27 11.68 -14.54
C ALA A 389 5.18 11.63 -13.01
N VAL A 390 4.41 10.67 -12.50
CA VAL A 390 4.32 10.41 -11.07
C VAL A 390 5.52 9.54 -10.66
N ALA A 391 6.31 10.04 -9.71
CA ALA A 391 7.35 9.27 -9.06
C ALA A 391 6.77 8.43 -7.91
N LEU A 392 7.26 7.20 -7.74
CA LEU A 392 6.85 6.34 -6.63
C LEU A 392 7.56 6.79 -5.36
N PHE A 393 6.79 6.92 -4.27
CA PHE A 393 7.28 7.49 -3.03
C PHE A 393 8.21 6.50 -2.31
N GLY A 394 9.41 6.95 -1.93
CA GLY A 394 10.40 6.17 -1.18
C GLY A 394 11.49 5.48 -2.02
N GLU A 395 11.44 5.58 -3.35
CA GLU A 395 12.49 5.07 -4.22
C GLU A 395 13.59 6.11 -4.48
N LYS A 396 14.85 5.64 -4.58
CA LYS A 396 15.97 6.48 -5.02
C LYS A 396 16.14 6.28 -6.52
N TYR A 397 15.99 7.36 -7.28
CA TYR A 397 16.15 7.36 -8.73
C TYR A 397 17.55 7.80 -9.15
N GLY A 398 18.05 7.22 -10.25
CA GLY A 398 19.26 7.68 -10.92
C GLY A 398 19.04 8.98 -11.70
N SER A 399 20.09 9.48 -12.36
CA SER A 399 19.99 10.66 -13.23
C SER A 399 19.10 10.43 -14.45
N ASP A 400 19.14 9.21 -14.99
CA ASP A 400 18.26 8.77 -16.06
C ASP A 400 17.23 7.79 -15.50
N VAL A 401 15.96 8.02 -15.83
CA VAL A 401 14.82 7.23 -15.38
C VAL A 401 14.02 6.75 -16.58
N ARG A 402 13.39 5.59 -16.42
CA ARG A 402 12.48 5.05 -17.41
C ARG A 402 11.05 5.46 -17.06
N VAL A 403 10.38 6.11 -18.00
CA VAL A 403 9.02 6.63 -17.85
C VAL A 403 8.07 5.78 -18.66
N LEU A 404 7.09 5.19 -18.00
CA LEU A 404 5.95 4.55 -18.64
C LEU A 404 4.90 5.60 -18.99
N SER A 405 4.36 5.52 -20.21
CA SER A 405 3.19 6.30 -20.64
C SER A 405 2.14 5.39 -21.27
N VAL A 406 0.90 5.48 -20.76
CA VAL A 406 -0.27 4.80 -21.32
C VAL A 406 -1.12 5.81 -22.09
N GLY A 407 -1.40 5.54 -23.37
CA GLY A 407 -2.21 6.42 -24.21
C GLY A 407 -1.61 7.83 -24.33
N GLY A 408 -0.30 7.94 -24.58
CA GLY A 408 0.40 9.22 -24.58
C GLY A 408 0.59 9.85 -23.19
N GLY A 409 0.23 9.14 -22.12
CA GLY A 409 0.37 9.60 -20.74
C GLY A 409 -0.78 10.46 -20.24
N GLU A 410 -1.91 10.49 -20.95
CA GLU A 410 -3.12 11.21 -20.50
C GLU A 410 -3.74 10.57 -19.25
N PHE A 411 -3.72 9.23 -19.17
CA PHE A 411 -4.32 8.50 -18.06
C PHE A 411 -3.32 8.08 -16.99
N SER A 412 -2.19 7.51 -17.40
CA SER A 412 -1.10 7.14 -16.49
C SER A 412 0.24 7.44 -17.15
N ARG A 413 1.10 8.13 -16.38
CA ARG A 413 2.48 8.43 -16.71
C ARG A 413 3.31 8.32 -15.43
N GLU A 414 4.20 7.33 -15.35
CA GLU A 414 4.84 6.94 -14.09
C GLU A 414 6.31 6.55 -14.31
N LEU A 415 7.16 6.78 -13.31
CA LEU A 415 8.53 6.25 -13.32
C LEU A 415 8.47 4.75 -13.06
N CYS A 416 8.85 3.93 -14.04
CA CYS A 416 8.80 2.48 -13.92
C CYS A 416 9.89 1.77 -14.73
N GLY A 417 10.72 0.99 -14.01
CA GLY A 417 11.71 0.09 -14.59
C GLY A 417 11.16 -1.26 -15.02
N GLY A 418 9.87 -1.53 -14.80
CA GLY A 418 9.26 -2.83 -15.05
C GLY A 418 9.07 -3.22 -16.52
N THR A 419 8.65 -4.45 -16.73
CA THR A 419 8.20 -4.90 -18.04
C THR A 419 6.70 -4.64 -18.21
N HIS A 420 6.29 -4.13 -19.37
CA HIS A 420 4.90 -3.76 -19.66
C HIS A 420 4.39 -4.42 -20.94
N VAL A 421 3.07 -4.41 -21.10
CA VAL A 421 2.42 -4.82 -22.36
C VAL A 421 2.64 -3.76 -23.45
N ARG A 422 2.28 -4.08 -24.69
CA ARG A 422 2.43 -3.15 -25.83
C ARG A 422 1.24 -2.22 -25.97
N ALA A 423 0.05 -2.71 -25.64
CA ALA A 423 -1.17 -1.93 -25.59
C ALA A 423 -2.07 -2.40 -24.45
N THR A 424 -2.95 -1.54 -23.94
CA THR A 424 -3.79 -1.87 -22.78
C THR A 424 -4.72 -3.06 -23.05
N GLY A 425 -5.08 -3.33 -24.30
CA GLY A 425 -5.89 -4.49 -24.67
C GLY A 425 -5.19 -5.84 -24.44
N ASP A 426 -3.86 -5.86 -24.42
CA ASP A 426 -3.06 -7.07 -24.13
C ASP A 426 -3.28 -7.58 -22.68
N ILE A 427 -3.78 -6.71 -21.79
CA ILE A 427 -4.14 -7.06 -20.40
C ILE A 427 -5.26 -8.10 -20.37
N GLY A 428 -6.20 -8.04 -21.32
CA GLY A 428 -7.45 -8.79 -21.24
C GLY A 428 -8.32 -8.31 -20.07
N SER A 429 -9.22 -9.15 -19.55
CA SER A 429 -10.11 -8.75 -18.46
C SER A 429 -9.37 -8.43 -17.17
N PHE A 430 -9.80 -7.41 -16.44
CA PHE A 430 -9.31 -7.07 -15.09
C PHE A 430 -10.43 -7.26 -14.05
N LYS A 431 -10.08 -7.83 -12.89
CA LYS A 431 -11.02 -8.06 -11.78
C LYS A 431 -10.38 -7.80 -10.42
N ILE A 432 -11.04 -6.98 -9.60
CA ILE A 432 -10.69 -6.83 -8.18
C ILE A 432 -11.24 -8.02 -7.40
N THR A 433 -10.38 -8.70 -6.64
CA THR A 433 -10.73 -9.89 -5.86
C THR A 433 -10.85 -9.62 -4.36
N ALA A 434 -10.16 -8.59 -3.85
CA ALA A 434 -10.26 -8.18 -2.45
C ALA A 434 -9.89 -6.71 -2.24
N ASP A 435 -10.52 -6.10 -1.23
CA ASP A 435 -10.15 -4.81 -0.62
C ASP A 435 -9.99 -5.03 0.89
N GLU A 436 -8.83 -4.66 1.43
CA GLU A 436 -8.46 -4.95 2.81
C GLU A 436 -7.79 -3.75 3.48
N ALA A 437 -8.04 -3.57 4.79
CA ALA A 437 -7.27 -2.65 5.60
C ALA A 437 -6.02 -3.35 6.12
N ILE A 438 -4.83 -2.83 5.82
CA ILE A 438 -3.55 -3.44 6.24
C ILE A 438 -2.88 -2.67 7.37
N ALA A 439 -3.13 -1.36 7.47
CA ALA A 439 -2.67 -0.51 8.55
C ALA A 439 -3.56 0.74 8.64
N SER A 440 -3.38 1.56 9.68
CA SER A 440 -4.12 2.82 9.80
C SER A 440 -3.82 3.75 8.62
N GLY A 441 -4.85 4.01 7.80
CA GLY A 441 -4.73 4.86 6.61
C GLY A 441 -4.08 4.20 5.38
N VAL A 442 -3.87 2.89 5.40
CA VAL A 442 -3.35 2.13 4.25
C VAL A 442 -4.27 0.97 3.92
N ARG A 443 -4.68 0.90 2.65
CA ARG A 443 -5.50 -0.17 2.08
C ARG A 443 -4.71 -1.01 1.10
N ARG A 444 -5.21 -2.21 0.84
CA ARG A 444 -4.69 -3.15 -0.14
C ARG A 444 -5.82 -3.61 -1.05
N ILE A 445 -5.59 -3.49 -2.36
CA ILE A 445 -6.36 -4.19 -3.38
C ILE A 445 -5.58 -5.42 -3.82
N ARG A 446 -6.29 -6.53 -3.99
CA ARG A 446 -5.84 -7.66 -4.81
C ARG A 446 -6.67 -7.72 -6.07
N ALA A 447 -6.02 -7.99 -7.19
CA ALA A 447 -6.69 -8.14 -8.47
C ALA A 447 -5.98 -9.17 -9.35
N ILE A 448 -6.68 -9.60 -10.39
CA ILE A 448 -6.22 -10.57 -11.39
C ILE A 448 -6.52 -10.04 -12.79
N THR A 449 -5.73 -10.47 -13.77
CA THR A 449 -5.89 -10.08 -15.17
C THR A 449 -5.92 -11.28 -16.12
N GLY A 450 -6.30 -11.06 -17.37
CA GLY A 450 -6.14 -12.02 -18.46
C GLY A 450 -6.79 -13.37 -18.17
N ILE A 451 -5.98 -14.44 -18.25
CA ILE A 451 -6.47 -15.82 -18.11
C ILE A 451 -6.97 -16.10 -16.69
N ASP A 452 -6.33 -15.57 -15.65
CA ASP A 452 -6.76 -15.78 -14.27
C ASP A 452 -8.14 -15.16 -14.02
N ALA A 453 -8.41 -13.98 -14.59
CA ALA A 453 -9.72 -13.34 -14.54
C ALA A 453 -10.79 -14.16 -15.29
N PHE A 454 -10.41 -14.77 -16.42
CA PHE A 454 -11.30 -15.63 -17.19
C PHE A 454 -11.60 -16.97 -16.48
N GLU A 455 -10.60 -17.61 -15.87
CA GLU A 455 -10.80 -18.83 -15.09
C GLU A 455 -11.67 -18.56 -13.86
N ARG A 456 -11.53 -17.39 -13.21
CA ARG A 456 -12.45 -16.99 -12.15
C ARG A 456 -13.91 -16.91 -12.62
N PHE A 457 -14.15 -16.40 -13.83
CA PHE A 457 -15.50 -16.38 -14.41
C PHE A 457 -16.05 -17.80 -14.61
N ARG A 458 -15.22 -18.75 -15.06
CA ARG A 458 -15.60 -20.16 -15.20
C ARG A 458 -15.91 -20.81 -13.86
N ASP A 459 -15.10 -20.56 -12.85
CA ASP A 459 -15.31 -21.07 -11.49
C ASP A 459 -16.63 -20.56 -10.89
N ASP A 460 -16.90 -19.25 -11.05
CA ASP A 460 -18.15 -18.63 -10.61
C ASP A 460 -19.36 -19.22 -11.36
N GLU A 461 -19.24 -19.48 -12.67
CA GLU A 461 -20.30 -20.12 -13.47
C GLU A 461 -20.55 -21.58 -13.05
N ALA A 462 -19.50 -22.35 -12.78
CA ALA A 462 -19.63 -23.72 -12.28
C ALA A 462 -20.33 -23.75 -10.91
N LEU A 463 -19.99 -22.84 -10.01
CA LEU A 463 -20.63 -22.68 -8.70
C LEU A 463 -22.11 -22.33 -8.80
N ILE A 464 -22.45 -21.40 -9.71
CA ILE A 464 -23.85 -21.03 -9.99
C ILE A 464 -24.61 -22.25 -10.54
N ASN A 465 -24.07 -22.93 -11.55
CA ASN A 465 -24.74 -24.08 -12.17
C ASN A 465 -24.97 -25.23 -11.19
N ALA A 466 -24.00 -25.51 -10.31
CA ALA A 466 -24.17 -26.48 -9.23
C ALA A 466 -25.33 -26.08 -8.28
N SER A 467 -25.41 -24.80 -7.92
CA SER A 467 -26.48 -24.27 -7.06
C SER A 467 -27.86 -24.34 -7.71
N LEU A 468 -27.94 -24.04 -9.02
CA LEU A 468 -29.17 -24.15 -9.80
C LEU A 468 -29.68 -25.59 -9.88
N GLY A 469 -28.77 -26.55 -10.07
CA GLY A 469 -29.10 -27.98 -10.11
C GLY A 469 -29.68 -28.48 -8.78
N VAL A 470 -29.09 -28.08 -7.65
CA VAL A 470 -29.58 -28.48 -6.30
C VAL A 470 -30.93 -27.86 -5.99
N LEU A 471 -31.14 -26.59 -6.33
CA LEU A 471 -32.37 -25.86 -6.02
C LEU A 471 -33.46 -26.03 -7.08
N ASN A 472 -33.14 -26.70 -8.20
CA ASN A 472 -34.01 -26.86 -9.36
C ASN A 472 -34.69 -25.54 -9.77
N THR A 473 -33.88 -24.50 -9.94
CA THR A 473 -34.33 -23.14 -10.28
C THR A 473 -33.55 -22.59 -11.46
N GLN A 474 -33.98 -21.46 -12.01
CA GLN A 474 -33.29 -20.72 -13.06
C GLN A 474 -32.41 -19.61 -12.49
N ARG A 475 -31.39 -19.17 -13.26
CA ARG A 475 -30.37 -18.19 -12.84
C ARG A 475 -30.98 -16.94 -12.22
N ASP A 476 -31.92 -16.31 -12.91
CA ASP A 476 -32.56 -15.06 -12.46
C ASP A 476 -33.42 -15.23 -11.20
N ASN A 477 -33.86 -16.46 -10.91
CA ASN A 477 -34.68 -16.79 -9.75
C ASN A 477 -33.88 -17.46 -8.62
N LEU A 478 -32.56 -17.58 -8.76
CA LEU A 478 -31.70 -18.19 -7.73
C LEU A 478 -31.79 -17.47 -6.37
N PRO A 479 -31.75 -16.12 -6.28
CA PRO A 479 -31.88 -15.43 -4.99
C PRO A 479 -33.21 -15.71 -4.30
N ASN A 480 -34.31 -15.71 -5.05
CA ASN A 480 -35.65 -16.01 -4.53
C ASN A 480 -35.77 -17.46 -4.05
N ALA A 481 -35.19 -18.41 -4.77
CA ALA A 481 -35.18 -19.82 -4.37
C ALA A 481 -34.44 -20.02 -3.04
N ILE A 482 -33.29 -19.35 -2.85
CA ILE A 482 -32.53 -19.34 -1.60
C ILE A 482 -33.36 -18.73 -0.46
N ALA A 483 -33.97 -17.56 -0.69
CA ALA A 483 -34.79 -16.88 0.32
C ALA A 483 -35.96 -17.77 0.78
N ARG A 484 -36.66 -18.42 -0.16
CA ARG A 484 -37.73 -19.39 0.14
C ARG A 484 -37.24 -20.56 0.99
N LEU A 485 -36.10 -21.14 0.64
CA LEU A 485 -35.50 -22.24 1.41
C LEU A 485 -35.17 -21.82 2.85
N GLN A 486 -34.58 -20.63 3.03
CA GLN A 486 -34.24 -20.10 4.36
C GLN A 486 -35.49 -19.84 5.21
N ASP A 487 -36.57 -19.32 4.61
CA ASP A 487 -37.83 -19.08 5.30
C ASP A 487 -38.50 -20.40 5.72
N ASP A 488 -38.47 -21.42 4.87
CA ASP A 488 -39.00 -22.75 5.20
C ASP A 488 -38.20 -23.43 6.31
N LEU A 489 -36.87 -23.29 6.32
CA LEU A 489 -36.01 -23.77 7.41
C LEU A 489 -36.33 -23.06 8.73
N LYS A 490 -36.50 -21.74 8.74
CA LYS A 490 -36.89 -20.97 9.94
C LYS A 490 -38.26 -21.41 10.47
N LYS A 491 -39.24 -21.64 9.59
CA LYS A 491 -40.58 -22.13 9.97
C LYS A 491 -40.53 -23.53 10.59
N ARG A 492 -39.73 -24.43 10.02
CA ARG A 492 -39.55 -25.80 10.55
C ARG A 492 -38.85 -25.80 11.90
N ALA A 493 -37.81 -24.98 12.07
CA ALA A 493 -37.10 -24.85 13.34
C ALA A 493 -38.03 -24.37 14.47
N ARG A 494 -38.88 -23.36 14.20
CA ARG A 494 -39.86 -22.87 15.19
C ARG A 494 -40.86 -23.95 15.63
N LYS A 495 -41.30 -24.82 14.71
CA LYS A 495 -42.20 -25.95 15.00
C LYS A 495 -41.57 -27.06 15.86
N TRP A 496 -40.24 -27.16 15.90
CA TRP A 496 -39.53 -28.18 16.69
C TRP A 496 -39.20 -27.70 18.11
N THR A 497 -39.12 -26.39 18.32
CA THR A 497 -38.90 -25.75 19.63
C THR A 497 -40.19 -25.46 20.41
N SER A 498 -41.35 -25.57 19.76
CA SER A 498 -42.69 -25.51 20.36
C SER A 498 -43.25 -26.90 20.56
#